data_AF-A0A2E2TMW9-F1
#
_entry.id   AF-A0A2E2TMW9-F1
#
_cell.length_a   1.000
_cell.length_b   1.000
_cell.length_c   1.000
_cell.angle_alpha   90.00
_cell.angle_beta   90.00
_cell.angle_gamma   90.00
#
_symmetry.space_group_name_H-M   'P 1'
#
loop_
_entity.id
_entity.type
_entity.pdbx_description
1 polymer ?
#
loop_
_entity_poly.entity_id
_entity_poly.type
_entity_poly.pdbx_seq_one_letter_code
_entity_poly.pdbx_strand_id
1 'polypeptide(L)'
;MPWKSLTIVMFISILVSGYFYFSPFVFLNRVESGEPQALFVDLKDGYNHKALSYAIGEEFGWGMDDEKLFQEAIRGITWDAYNQDILEYLTQELEWGELEREAFLIHGTQFIIPPIEILGDFFVPGLYEFSSDDTPAFVAEKIVSRIDERYSNKNKFFDRVISKKERTIIEAFVRGEVELLPDLIPLPPQDITLKQEGGRDFLLFSTTYYNVGEGPLELVADPGTAGIKEDIDRVVLQRIYKTDDSYRDTPVGIFLWHEEHLHYHYSDFVTYVLSQTQEENISARNQHDHVHDDSHPHVFSGKQEQKTTFCIRDVTQINDEAFKDSEARYLICGKERQGVSVGWGDTYFFTYVDQNLDITDLASGVYTLSFNVNPENILNEITRNNNKSFATIEIDKETGTVKVLNVEPKEFPEFNHVYRSQVF
;
A
#
# COMPACT_ATOMS: atom_id res chain seq x y z
N MET A 1 -38.45 2.13 62.75
CA MET A 1 -38.42 3.01 63.95
C MET A 1 -37.07 2.86 64.63
N PRO A 2 -36.38 3.95 65.00
CA PRO A 2 -35.42 4.53 64.06
C PRO A 2 -33.96 4.42 64.51
N TRP A 3 -33.10 4.42 63.50
CA TRP A 3 -31.66 4.66 63.55
C TRP A 3 -31.33 6.13 63.83
N LYS A 4 -30.15 6.33 64.41
CA LYS A 4 -29.59 7.60 64.88
C LYS A 4 -28.89 8.36 63.74
N SER A 5 -29.20 9.66 63.71
CA SER A 5 -28.31 10.82 63.55
C SER A 5 -27.29 10.88 62.42
N LEU A 6 -27.63 11.78 61.49
CA LEU A 6 -26.78 12.57 60.61
C LEU A 6 -25.64 13.29 61.36
N THR A 7 -24.42 13.27 60.81
CA THR A 7 -23.43 14.35 61.00
C THR A 7 -22.62 14.45 59.71
N ILE A 8 -22.92 15.50 58.94
CA ILE A 8 -22.19 15.90 57.74
C ILE A 8 -21.09 16.85 58.20
N VAL A 9 -19.83 16.50 57.93
CA VAL A 9 -18.70 17.43 58.01
C VAL A 9 -18.23 17.68 56.58
N MET A 10 -18.45 18.91 56.11
CA MET A 10 -17.83 19.44 54.90
C MET A 10 -16.32 19.59 55.13
N PHE A 11 -15.51 19.01 54.25
CA PHE A 11 -14.16 19.50 54.00
C PHE A 11 -14.06 19.91 52.53
N ILE A 12 -13.89 21.21 52.33
CA ILE A 12 -13.42 21.81 51.09
C ILE A 12 -11.90 21.64 51.08
N SER A 13 -11.38 20.93 50.07
CA SER A 13 -9.96 20.93 49.73
C SER A 13 -9.83 21.02 48.22
N ILE A 14 -9.50 22.21 47.74
CA ILE A 14 -8.94 22.43 46.40
C ILE A 14 -7.44 22.18 46.53
N LEU A 15 -6.92 21.18 45.82
CA LEU A 15 -5.52 21.14 45.38
C LEU A 15 -5.37 20.20 44.18
N VAL A 16 -4.82 20.76 43.12
CA VAL A 16 -4.45 20.14 41.84
C VAL A 16 -3.16 19.34 42.02
N SER A 17 -3.17 18.05 41.68
CA SER A 17 -2.04 17.32 41.08
C SER A 17 -2.49 15.89 40.78
N GLY A 18 -2.33 15.44 39.54
CA GLY A 18 -2.84 14.17 39.04
C GLY A 18 -2.30 12.94 39.76
N TYR A 19 -3.19 11.96 39.93
CA TYR A 19 -2.90 10.52 39.97
C TYR A 19 -4.19 9.79 39.57
N PHE A 20 -4.07 8.89 38.59
CA PHE A 20 -5.13 7.98 38.18
C PHE A 20 -5.57 7.10 39.36
N TYR A 21 -6.83 7.17 39.75
CA TYR A 21 -7.45 6.15 40.60
C TYR A 21 -8.13 5.13 39.70
N PHE A 22 -7.44 4.02 39.42
CA PHE A 22 -8.14 2.77 39.07
C PHE A 22 -8.83 2.26 40.34
N SER A 23 -10.15 2.36 40.41
CA SER A 23 -10.94 1.69 41.45
C SER A 23 -11.28 0.28 40.98
N PRO A 24 -10.87 -0.79 41.69
CA PRO A 24 -11.26 -2.17 41.37
C PRO A 24 -12.73 -2.49 41.69
N PHE A 25 -13.48 -1.53 42.25
CA PHE A 25 -14.81 -1.77 42.82
C PHE A 25 -15.97 -1.75 41.82
N VAL A 26 -15.71 -1.45 40.53
CA VAL A 26 -16.73 -1.47 39.47
C VAL A 26 -16.86 -2.85 38.81
N PHE A 27 -15.90 -3.76 39.01
CA PHE A 27 -15.86 -5.03 38.29
C PHE A 27 -16.88 -6.09 38.75
N LEU A 28 -17.49 -5.93 39.93
CA LEU A 28 -18.35 -6.96 40.54
C LEU A 28 -19.85 -6.80 40.27
N ASN A 29 -20.30 -5.71 39.63
CA ASN A 29 -21.68 -5.58 39.13
C ASN A 29 -21.80 -5.87 37.61
N ARG A 30 -20.71 -6.31 36.96
CA ARG A 30 -20.57 -6.31 35.50
C ARG A 30 -21.35 -7.41 34.76
N VAL A 31 -22.12 -8.28 35.45
CA VAL A 31 -22.73 -9.49 34.85
C VAL A 31 -24.24 -9.65 35.10
N GLU A 32 -24.90 -8.86 35.96
CA GLU A 32 -26.23 -9.25 36.46
C GLU A 32 -27.47 -8.56 35.84
N SER A 33 -27.36 -7.45 35.10
CA SER A 33 -28.57 -6.71 34.65
C SER A 33 -29.06 -6.98 33.23
N GLY A 34 -28.21 -7.47 32.31
CA GLY A 34 -28.58 -7.61 30.89
C GLY A 34 -28.88 -6.29 30.17
N GLU A 35 -28.68 -5.15 30.84
CA GLU A 35 -28.84 -3.82 30.26
C GLU A 35 -27.50 -3.32 29.69
N PRO A 36 -27.52 -2.60 28.56
CA PRO A 36 -26.32 -2.00 27.99
C PRO A 36 -25.64 -1.04 28.97
N GLN A 37 -24.30 -1.03 28.96
CA GLN A 37 -23.49 -0.20 29.84
C GLN A 37 -23.09 1.10 29.13
N ALA A 38 -23.03 2.21 29.88
CA ALA A 38 -22.49 3.46 29.36
C ALA A 38 -20.95 3.37 29.25
N LEU A 39 -20.42 3.62 28.05
CA LEU A 39 -18.99 3.72 27.74
C LEU A 39 -18.64 5.19 27.52
N PHE A 40 -17.52 5.66 28.09
CA PHE A 40 -17.09 7.05 27.99
C PHE A 40 -15.74 7.14 27.29
N VAL A 41 -15.71 7.77 26.11
CA VAL A 41 -14.50 7.87 25.28
C VAL A 41 -14.13 9.34 25.09
N ASP A 42 -12.91 9.72 25.46
CA ASP A 42 -12.40 11.09 25.32
C ASP A 42 -11.60 11.23 24.02
N LEU A 43 -12.27 11.69 22.97
CA LEU A 43 -11.70 11.83 21.64
C LEU A 43 -10.87 13.11 21.53
N LYS A 44 -9.61 12.98 21.12
CA LYS A 44 -8.64 14.09 21.12
C LYS A 44 -8.55 14.76 19.78
N ASP A 45 -8.30 16.07 19.80
CA ASP A 45 -8.02 16.85 18.60
C ASP A 45 -6.84 16.26 17.80
N GLY A 46 -6.96 16.24 16.47
CA GLY A 46 -5.96 15.64 15.56
C GLY A 46 -6.03 14.11 15.42
N TYR A 47 -7.08 13.46 15.94
CA TYR A 47 -7.33 12.05 15.59
C TYR A 47 -7.87 11.93 14.18
N ASN A 48 -7.24 11.10 13.36
CA ASN A 48 -7.83 10.63 12.12
C ASN A 48 -8.77 9.44 12.36
N HIS A 49 -9.49 8.97 11.34
CA HIS A 49 -10.39 7.80 11.44
C HIS A 49 -9.74 6.55 12.04
N LYS A 50 -8.45 6.29 11.76
CA LYS A 50 -7.72 5.16 12.36
C LYS A 50 -7.49 5.35 13.86
N ALA A 51 -7.09 6.56 14.27
CA ALA A 51 -6.92 6.88 15.69
C ALA A 51 -8.25 6.87 16.45
N LEU A 52 -9.34 7.36 15.82
CA LEU A 52 -10.71 7.25 16.35
C LEU A 52 -11.10 5.78 16.54
N SER A 53 -10.91 4.96 15.51
CA SER A 53 -11.21 3.53 15.52
C SER A 53 -10.50 2.82 16.67
N TYR A 54 -9.20 3.10 16.87
CA TYR A 54 -8.43 2.49 17.95
C TYR A 54 -8.92 2.95 19.33
N ALA A 55 -9.12 4.25 19.53
CA ALA A 55 -9.53 4.81 20.82
C ALA A 55 -10.93 4.33 21.25
N ILE A 56 -11.84 4.18 20.31
CA ILE A 56 -13.19 3.66 20.57
C ILE A 56 -13.15 2.14 20.70
N GLY A 57 -12.44 1.47 19.80
CA GLY A 57 -12.32 0.02 19.77
C GLY A 57 -11.72 -0.54 21.05
N GLU A 58 -10.78 0.16 21.68
CA GLU A 58 -10.21 -0.22 23.00
C GLU A 58 -11.28 -0.28 24.10
N GLU A 59 -12.22 0.68 24.13
CA GLU A 59 -13.29 0.75 25.14
C GLU A 59 -14.43 -0.23 24.84
N PHE A 60 -14.72 -0.50 23.56
CA PHE A 60 -15.72 -1.48 23.13
C PHE A 60 -15.21 -2.92 23.10
N GLY A 61 -13.89 -3.13 23.07
CA GLY A 61 -13.27 -4.44 22.84
C GLY A 61 -13.42 -4.93 21.39
N TRP A 62 -13.39 -4.03 20.41
CA TRP A 62 -13.54 -4.35 18.99
C TRP A 62 -12.35 -5.16 18.45
N GLY A 63 -12.67 -6.08 17.52
CA GLY A 63 -11.68 -6.78 16.71
C GLY A 63 -11.36 -6.01 15.42
N MET A 64 -10.42 -6.53 14.63
CA MET A 64 -10.00 -5.92 13.36
C MET A 64 -11.16 -5.69 12.39
N ASP A 65 -12.15 -6.60 12.35
CA ASP A 65 -13.31 -6.49 11.46
C ASP A 65 -14.23 -5.34 11.87
N ASP A 66 -14.48 -5.17 13.18
CA ASP A 66 -15.30 -4.08 13.71
C ASP A 66 -14.63 -2.72 13.53
N GLU A 67 -13.30 -2.65 13.73
CA GLU A 67 -12.50 -1.45 13.46
C GLU A 67 -12.56 -1.05 11.97
N LYS A 68 -12.50 -2.03 11.07
CA LYS A 68 -12.63 -1.80 9.63
C LYS A 68 -14.04 -1.30 9.28
N LEU A 69 -15.07 -1.97 9.80
CA LEU A 69 -16.47 -1.57 9.63
C LEU A 69 -16.72 -0.15 10.15
N PHE A 70 -16.16 0.22 11.30
CA PHE A 70 -16.25 1.58 11.84
C PHE A 70 -15.63 2.60 10.88
N GLN A 71 -14.41 2.34 10.40
CA GLN A 71 -13.70 3.24 9.49
C GLN A 71 -14.45 3.42 8.17
N GLU A 72 -15.02 2.36 7.61
CA GLU A 72 -15.86 2.44 6.40
C GLU A 72 -17.15 3.22 6.67
N ALA A 73 -17.82 2.95 7.79
CA ALA A 73 -19.07 3.60 8.16
C ALA A 73 -18.89 5.10 8.39
N ILE A 74 -17.88 5.51 9.16
CA ILE A 74 -17.67 6.94 9.47
C ILE A 74 -17.33 7.75 8.22
N ARG A 75 -16.57 7.19 7.28
CA ARG A 75 -16.29 7.82 5.98
C ARG A 75 -17.57 8.07 5.19
N GLY A 76 -18.38 7.02 5.01
CA GLY A 76 -19.63 7.09 4.25
C GLY A 76 -20.65 8.03 4.89
N ILE A 77 -20.91 7.86 6.19
CA ILE A 77 -21.89 8.67 6.92
C ILE A 77 -21.51 10.15 6.93
N THR A 78 -20.22 10.46 7.16
CA THR A 78 -19.75 11.86 7.13
C THR A 78 -19.93 12.47 5.74
N TRP A 79 -19.57 11.73 4.69
CA TRP A 79 -19.74 12.20 3.32
C TRP A 79 -21.20 12.43 2.96
N ASP A 80 -22.08 11.47 3.26
CA ASP A 80 -23.51 11.58 2.99
C ASP A 80 -24.14 12.76 3.74
N ALA A 81 -23.70 13.02 4.97
CA ALA A 81 -24.18 14.13 5.78
C ALA A 81 -23.74 15.51 5.25
N TYR A 82 -22.51 15.63 4.73
CA TYR A 82 -21.89 16.94 4.50
C TYR A 82 -21.46 17.23 3.05
N ASN A 83 -21.59 16.32 2.09
CA ASN A 83 -21.08 16.53 0.73
C ASN A 83 -21.60 17.82 0.07
N GLN A 84 -22.89 18.16 0.23
CA GLN A 84 -23.47 19.38 -0.35
C GLN A 84 -22.95 20.64 0.36
N ASP A 85 -22.87 20.61 1.68
CA ASP A 85 -22.37 21.75 2.47
C ASP A 85 -20.89 22.03 2.15
N ILE A 86 -20.08 20.96 2.00
CA ILE A 86 -18.67 21.05 1.62
C ILE A 86 -18.54 21.59 0.20
N LEU A 87 -19.37 21.10 -0.75
CA LEU A 87 -19.41 21.61 -2.11
C LEU A 87 -19.69 23.13 -2.13
N GLU A 88 -20.71 23.59 -1.42
CA GLU A 88 -21.05 25.02 -1.36
C GLU A 88 -19.92 25.86 -0.77
N TYR A 89 -19.32 25.37 0.31
CA TYR A 89 -18.19 26.01 0.96
C TYR A 89 -16.98 26.12 0.03
N LEU A 90 -16.55 25.01 -0.59
CA LEU A 90 -15.41 25.00 -1.51
C LEU A 90 -15.69 25.82 -2.76
N THR A 91 -16.93 25.83 -3.24
CA THR A 91 -17.32 26.65 -4.40
C THR A 91 -17.06 28.13 -4.15
N GLN A 92 -17.38 28.60 -2.95
CA GLN A 92 -17.14 29.99 -2.55
C GLN A 92 -15.64 30.26 -2.33
N GLU A 93 -14.96 29.37 -1.59
CA GLU A 93 -13.55 29.55 -1.23
C GLU A 93 -12.59 29.44 -2.41
N LEU A 94 -12.91 28.63 -3.42
CA LEU A 94 -12.06 28.32 -4.58
C LEU A 94 -12.61 28.90 -5.90
N GLU A 95 -13.65 29.73 -5.81
CA GLU A 95 -14.28 30.40 -6.95
C GLU A 95 -14.68 29.41 -8.07
N TRP A 96 -15.30 28.28 -7.71
CA TRP A 96 -15.67 27.24 -8.67
C TRP A 96 -16.86 27.60 -9.56
N GLY A 97 -16.78 27.20 -10.83
CA GLY A 97 -17.88 27.25 -11.79
C GLY A 97 -18.72 25.96 -11.76
N GLU A 98 -19.59 25.80 -12.76
CA GLU A 98 -20.47 24.63 -12.87
C GLU A 98 -19.70 23.32 -13.06
N LEU A 99 -18.64 23.34 -13.88
CA LEU A 99 -17.84 22.16 -14.19
C LEU A 99 -17.08 21.61 -12.98
N GLU A 100 -16.46 22.48 -12.19
CA GLU A 100 -15.74 22.08 -10.98
C GLU A 100 -16.69 21.49 -9.93
N ARG A 101 -17.91 22.03 -9.84
CA ARG A 101 -18.94 21.51 -8.93
C ARG A 101 -19.42 20.12 -9.35
N GLU A 102 -19.61 19.89 -10.64
CA GLU A 102 -19.94 18.56 -11.16
C GLU A 102 -18.80 17.57 -10.91
N ALA A 103 -17.55 17.95 -11.20
CA ALA A 103 -16.37 17.11 -10.98
C ALA A 103 -16.20 16.73 -9.50
N PHE A 104 -16.41 17.66 -8.57
CA PHE A 104 -16.36 17.38 -7.13
C PHE A 104 -17.37 16.29 -6.72
N LEU A 105 -18.59 16.34 -7.25
CA LEU A 105 -19.62 15.35 -6.93
C LEU A 105 -19.37 13.99 -7.58
N ILE A 106 -18.94 13.97 -8.85
CA ILE A 106 -18.63 12.74 -9.59
C ILE A 106 -17.53 11.95 -8.89
N HIS A 107 -16.52 12.65 -8.36
CA HIS A 107 -15.37 12.03 -7.72
C HIS A 107 -15.45 11.97 -6.19
N GLY A 108 -16.64 12.18 -5.62
CA GLY A 108 -16.86 12.27 -4.18
C GLY A 108 -16.24 11.13 -3.35
N THR A 109 -16.24 9.91 -3.89
CA THR A 109 -15.67 8.73 -3.24
C THR A 109 -14.15 8.81 -3.05
N GLN A 110 -13.44 9.52 -3.92
CA GLN A 110 -11.99 9.70 -3.84
C GLN A 110 -11.59 10.58 -2.65
N PHE A 111 -12.45 11.52 -2.24
CA PHE A 111 -12.20 12.40 -1.11
C PHE A 111 -12.32 11.71 0.26
N ILE A 112 -12.84 10.48 0.31
CA ILE A 112 -13.12 9.78 1.57
C ILE A 112 -12.28 8.51 1.73
N ILE A 113 -11.41 8.19 0.76
CA ILE A 113 -10.49 7.04 0.81
C ILE A 113 -9.03 7.50 0.65
N PRO A 114 -8.07 6.82 1.29
CA PRO A 114 -6.65 7.06 1.03
C PRO A 114 -6.32 6.85 -0.46
N PRO A 115 -5.37 7.62 -1.03
CA PRO A 115 -4.46 8.55 -0.37
C PRO A 115 -4.99 9.99 -0.22
N ILE A 116 -6.18 10.30 -0.76
CA ILE A 116 -6.70 11.69 -0.83
C ILE A 116 -7.54 12.07 0.40
N GLU A 117 -8.12 11.10 1.11
CA GLU A 117 -8.97 11.24 2.31
C GLU A 117 -8.85 12.60 3.03
N ILE A 118 -9.81 13.49 2.80
CA ILE A 118 -9.88 14.85 3.36
C ILE A 118 -10.80 14.96 4.58
N LEU A 119 -11.47 13.87 4.94
CA LEU A 119 -12.40 13.82 6.08
C LEU A 119 -11.80 13.12 7.29
N GLY A 120 -10.48 12.87 7.33
CA GLY A 120 -9.86 12.09 8.40
C GLY A 120 -10.18 12.62 9.80
N ASP A 121 -10.25 13.94 9.96
CA ASP A 121 -10.40 14.64 11.25
C ASP A 121 -11.80 15.27 11.43
N PHE A 122 -12.81 14.77 10.69
CA PHE A 122 -14.17 15.31 10.66
C PHE A 122 -15.00 14.89 11.89
N PHE A 123 -14.65 15.38 13.07
CA PHE A 123 -15.41 15.17 14.30
C PHE A 123 -15.21 16.32 15.30
N VAL A 124 -15.95 16.27 16.42
CA VAL A 124 -15.82 17.22 17.53
C VAL A 124 -15.03 16.57 18.67
N PRO A 125 -13.83 17.06 19.04
CA PRO A 125 -13.11 16.54 20.20
C PRO A 125 -13.88 16.73 21.51
N GLY A 126 -13.68 15.80 22.44
CA GLY A 126 -14.28 15.82 23.77
C GLY A 126 -14.82 14.47 24.21
N LEU A 127 -15.50 14.47 25.35
CA LEU A 127 -16.03 13.25 25.97
C LEU A 127 -17.34 12.82 25.29
N TYR A 128 -17.36 11.61 24.73
CA TYR A 128 -18.54 10.94 24.21
C TYR A 128 -19.04 9.90 25.19
N GLU A 129 -20.35 9.75 25.27
CA GLU A 129 -21.01 8.66 25.97
C GLU A 129 -21.64 7.77 24.91
N PHE A 130 -21.37 6.47 24.97
CA PHE A 130 -21.93 5.44 24.09
C PHE A 130 -22.59 4.34 24.92
N SER A 131 -23.42 3.54 24.26
CA SER A 131 -23.93 2.30 24.83
C SER A 131 -23.04 1.14 24.41
N SER A 132 -22.77 0.19 25.31
CA SER A 132 -21.89 -0.95 25.01
C SER A 132 -22.43 -1.90 23.93
N ASP A 133 -23.70 -1.77 23.56
CA ASP A 133 -24.34 -2.49 22.45
C ASP A 133 -24.46 -1.66 21.16
N ASP A 134 -23.93 -0.43 21.14
CA ASP A 134 -23.87 0.40 19.93
C ASP A 134 -23.02 -0.30 18.87
N THR A 135 -23.54 -0.40 17.65
CA THR A 135 -22.78 -0.96 16.51
C THR A 135 -21.75 0.05 16.01
N PRO A 136 -20.68 -0.39 15.32
CA PRO A 136 -19.72 0.51 14.67
C PRO A 136 -20.36 1.65 13.86
N ALA A 137 -21.41 1.34 13.09
CA ALA A 137 -22.14 2.33 12.30
C ALA A 137 -22.91 3.34 13.17
N PHE A 138 -23.52 2.90 14.27
CA PHE A 138 -24.25 3.79 15.18
C PHE A 138 -23.31 4.69 15.98
N VAL A 139 -22.15 4.17 16.39
CA VAL A 139 -21.08 4.98 16.98
C VAL A 139 -20.65 6.08 16.01
N ALA A 140 -20.42 5.73 14.73
CA ALA A 140 -20.06 6.70 13.70
C ALA A 140 -21.14 7.78 13.52
N GLU A 141 -22.42 7.40 13.43
CA GLU A 141 -23.55 8.35 13.36
C GLU A 141 -23.57 9.32 14.55
N LYS A 142 -23.32 8.82 15.76
CA LYS A 142 -23.26 9.64 16.98
C LYS A 142 -22.08 10.62 17.00
N ILE A 143 -20.95 10.23 16.40
CA ILE A 143 -19.79 11.13 16.26
C ILE A 143 -20.11 12.25 15.27
N VAL A 144 -20.68 11.89 14.11
CA VAL A 144 -21.03 12.83 13.05
C VAL A 144 -22.10 13.81 13.53
N SER A 145 -23.14 13.35 14.23
CA SER A 145 -24.24 14.21 14.70
C SER A 145 -23.79 15.31 15.69
N ARG A 146 -22.72 15.09 16.45
CA ARG A 146 -22.19 16.11 17.37
C ARG A 146 -21.63 17.35 16.64
N ILE A 147 -21.26 17.23 15.37
CA ILE A 147 -20.81 18.37 14.56
C ILE A 147 -21.93 19.41 14.46
N ASP A 148 -23.15 18.98 14.11
CA ASP A 148 -24.31 19.86 13.98
C ASP A 148 -24.73 20.47 15.33
N GLU A 149 -24.57 19.73 16.43
CA GLU A 149 -24.81 20.25 17.79
C GLU A 149 -23.85 21.38 18.17
N ARG A 150 -22.58 21.26 17.76
CA ARG A 150 -21.51 22.17 18.18
C ARG A 150 -21.36 23.38 17.27
N TYR A 151 -21.67 23.24 15.99
CA TYR A 151 -21.39 24.22 14.94
C TYR A 151 -22.66 24.63 14.20
N SER A 152 -23.31 25.70 14.68
CA SER A 152 -24.44 26.32 13.98
C SER A 152 -24.05 27.02 12.67
N ASN A 153 -22.76 27.33 12.48
CA ASN A 153 -22.19 27.79 11.21
C ASN A 153 -21.15 26.76 10.77
N LYS A 154 -21.52 25.95 9.76
CA LYS A 154 -20.70 24.86 9.23
C LYS A 154 -19.42 25.35 8.56
N ASN A 155 -19.42 26.53 7.93
CA ASN A 155 -18.21 27.08 7.30
C ASN A 155 -17.08 27.29 8.31
N LYS A 156 -17.37 27.70 9.55
CA LYS A 156 -16.35 27.80 10.61
C LYS A 156 -15.75 26.46 11.00
N PHE A 157 -16.54 25.39 10.91
CA PHE A 157 -16.06 24.05 11.14
C PHE A 157 -15.19 23.60 9.96
N PHE A 158 -15.65 23.77 8.72
CA PHE A 158 -14.89 23.47 7.51
C PHE A 158 -13.58 24.25 7.41
N ASP A 159 -13.53 25.50 7.86
CA ASP A 159 -12.30 26.28 7.95
C ASP A 159 -11.24 25.65 8.86
N ARG A 160 -11.70 24.98 9.92
CA ARG A 160 -10.83 24.28 10.89
C ARG A 160 -10.35 22.94 10.34
N VAL A 161 -11.25 22.17 9.73
CA VAL A 161 -10.98 20.76 9.36
C VAL A 161 -10.55 20.56 7.91
N ILE A 162 -10.84 21.51 7.01
CA ILE A 162 -10.36 21.53 5.62
C ILE A 162 -9.26 22.60 5.51
N SER A 163 -8.05 22.18 5.83
CA SER A 163 -6.83 22.97 5.80
C SER A 163 -6.52 23.52 4.39
N LYS A 164 -5.65 24.54 4.32
CA LYS A 164 -5.18 25.06 3.03
C LYS A 164 -4.54 24.00 2.13
N LYS A 165 -3.86 23.02 2.74
CA LYS A 165 -3.25 21.90 2.00
C LYS A 165 -4.34 21.04 1.36
N GLU A 166 -5.37 20.66 2.13
CA GLU A 166 -6.49 19.88 1.60
C GLU A 166 -7.25 20.65 0.52
N ARG A 167 -7.52 21.95 0.72
CA ARG A 167 -8.15 22.78 -0.32
C ARG A 167 -7.33 22.80 -1.61
N THR A 168 -5.99 22.86 -1.52
CA THR A 168 -5.12 22.81 -2.70
C THR A 168 -5.21 21.44 -3.38
N ILE A 169 -5.22 20.34 -2.62
CA ILE A 169 -5.36 18.99 -3.15
C ILE A 169 -6.73 18.80 -3.81
N ILE A 170 -7.80 19.31 -3.18
CA ILE A 170 -9.16 19.22 -3.71
C ILE A 170 -9.30 20.07 -4.98
N GLU A 171 -8.76 21.30 -4.97
CA GLU A 171 -8.76 22.16 -6.14
C GLU A 171 -7.98 21.53 -7.29
N ALA A 172 -6.78 21.04 -7.02
CA ALA A 172 -5.96 20.27 -7.94
C ALA A 172 -6.77 19.08 -8.48
N PHE A 173 -7.36 18.27 -7.60
CA PHE A 173 -8.17 17.11 -7.98
C PHE A 173 -9.32 17.49 -8.92
N VAL A 174 -10.12 18.46 -8.52
CA VAL A 174 -11.30 18.92 -9.25
C VAL A 174 -10.93 19.58 -10.58
N ARG A 175 -9.78 20.28 -10.63
CA ARG A 175 -9.28 20.96 -11.83
C ARG A 175 -8.32 20.10 -12.67
N GLY A 176 -8.10 18.83 -12.33
CA GLY A 176 -7.37 17.90 -13.20
C GLY A 176 -5.89 17.65 -12.89
N GLU A 177 -5.42 17.83 -11.67
CA GLU A 177 -4.02 17.64 -11.27
C GLU A 177 -3.74 16.34 -10.48
N VAL A 178 -4.68 15.39 -10.42
CA VAL A 178 -4.39 14.11 -9.77
C VAL A 178 -3.60 13.25 -10.73
N GLU A 179 -2.31 13.12 -10.42
CA GLU A 179 -1.43 12.21 -11.11
C GLU A 179 -1.91 10.77 -10.90
N LEU A 180 -2.20 10.12 -12.02
CA LEU A 180 -2.52 8.71 -12.12
C LEU A 180 -1.20 7.94 -12.11
N LEU A 181 -0.66 7.72 -10.91
CA LEU A 181 0.59 6.99 -10.70
C LEU A 181 0.37 5.48 -10.79
N PRO A 182 1.36 4.72 -11.30
CA PRO A 182 1.36 3.27 -11.18
C PRO A 182 1.66 2.82 -9.74
N ASP A 183 1.38 1.54 -9.47
CA ASP A 183 1.79 0.84 -8.25
C ASP A 183 2.20 -0.58 -8.64
N LEU A 184 3.51 -0.86 -8.66
CA LEU A 184 4.05 -2.12 -9.17
C LEU A 184 4.24 -3.13 -8.04
N ILE A 185 3.50 -4.23 -8.12
CA ILE A 185 3.60 -5.32 -7.17
C ILE A 185 4.24 -6.53 -7.85
N PRO A 186 5.43 -6.99 -7.40
CA PRO A 186 5.97 -8.27 -7.81
C PRO A 186 5.20 -9.43 -7.17
N LEU A 187 4.89 -10.46 -7.96
CA LEU A 187 4.49 -11.77 -7.46
C LEU A 187 5.71 -12.55 -6.96
N PRO A 188 5.56 -13.48 -6.01
CA PRO A 188 6.66 -14.37 -5.65
C PRO A 188 7.21 -15.11 -6.87
N PRO A 189 8.53 -15.36 -6.98
CA PRO A 189 9.10 -16.12 -8.08
C PRO A 189 8.41 -17.49 -8.26
N GLN A 190 8.16 -17.86 -9.52
CA GLN A 190 7.41 -19.07 -9.89
C GLN A 190 8.26 -19.99 -10.78
N ASP A 191 7.76 -21.19 -11.07
CA ASP A 191 8.41 -22.18 -11.95
C ASP A 191 9.90 -22.42 -11.62
N ILE A 192 10.23 -22.39 -10.32
CA ILE A 192 11.62 -22.43 -9.88
C ILE A 192 12.19 -23.83 -10.10
N THR A 193 13.28 -23.93 -10.85
CA THR A 193 13.92 -25.20 -11.19
C THR A 193 15.45 -25.07 -11.32
N LEU A 194 16.15 -26.20 -11.26
CA LEU A 194 17.59 -26.29 -11.41
C LEU A 194 17.94 -26.89 -12.76
N LYS A 195 18.77 -26.21 -13.54
CA LYS A 195 19.34 -26.70 -14.79
C LYS A 195 20.84 -26.92 -14.62
N GLN A 196 21.29 -28.16 -14.81
CA GLN A 196 22.71 -28.51 -14.76
C GLN A 196 23.21 -28.80 -16.18
N GLU A 197 24.14 -27.99 -16.68
CA GLU A 197 24.64 -28.11 -18.05
C GLU A 197 26.11 -27.69 -18.14
N GLY A 198 26.93 -28.52 -18.79
CA GLY A 198 28.34 -28.18 -19.04
C GLY A 198 29.19 -27.97 -17.78
N GLY A 199 28.79 -28.57 -16.64
CA GLY A 199 29.44 -28.39 -15.34
C GLY A 199 29.06 -27.09 -14.63
N ARG A 200 28.03 -26.38 -15.10
CA ARG A 200 27.43 -25.22 -14.44
C ARG A 200 26.03 -25.55 -13.93
N ASP A 201 25.64 -24.89 -12.87
CA ASP A 201 24.33 -25.01 -12.24
C ASP A 201 23.59 -23.67 -12.33
N PHE A 202 22.43 -23.66 -12.96
CA PHE A 202 21.60 -22.47 -13.14
C PHE A 202 20.27 -22.63 -12.43
N LEU A 203 19.92 -21.65 -11.58
CA LEU A 203 18.59 -21.53 -11.00
C LEU A 203 17.70 -20.74 -11.97
N LEU A 204 16.71 -21.41 -12.54
CA LEU A 204 15.73 -20.83 -13.47
C LEU A 204 14.44 -20.53 -12.71
N PHE A 205 13.77 -19.43 -13.05
CA PHE A 205 12.51 -19.03 -12.42
C PHE A 205 11.76 -17.99 -13.27
N SER A 206 10.43 -18.06 -13.23
CA SER A 206 9.55 -17.05 -13.82
C SER A 206 9.35 -15.90 -12.84
N THR A 207 9.31 -14.67 -13.33
CA THR A 207 8.98 -13.49 -12.53
C THR A 207 7.87 -12.68 -13.17
N THR A 208 6.92 -12.24 -12.35
CA THR A 208 5.79 -11.41 -12.78
C THR A 208 5.65 -10.22 -11.85
N TYR A 209 5.53 -9.02 -12.40
CA TYR A 209 5.08 -7.84 -11.67
C TYR A 209 3.86 -7.26 -12.37
N TYR A 210 2.96 -6.63 -11.62
CA TYR A 210 1.72 -6.09 -12.16
C TYR A 210 1.42 -4.72 -11.59
N ASN A 211 0.65 -3.94 -12.33
CA ASN A 211 0.29 -2.58 -11.97
C ASN A 211 -1.12 -2.52 -11.39
N VAL A 212 -1.24 -2.12 -10.12
CA VAL A 212 -2.53 -1.87 -9.43
C VAL A 212 -2.81 -0.39 -9.22
N GLY A 213 -1.96 0.49 -9.76
CA GLY A 213 -2.09 1.92 -9.56
C GLY A 213 -3.25 2.54 -10.31
N GLU A 214 -3.43 3.84 -10.10
CA GLU A 214 -4.48 4.65 -10.72
C GLU A 214 -4.19 4.94 -12.20
N GLY A 215 -2.93 4.81 -12.63
CA GLY A 215 -2.51 5.01 -14.01
C GLY A 215 -1.46 4.01 -14.49
N PRO A 216 -1.18 3.98 -15.80
CA PRO A 216 -0.21 3.05 -16.36
C PRO A 216 1.22 3.42 -15.93
N LEU A 217 2.09 2.42 -15.86
CA LEU A 217 3.52 2.69 -16.05
C LEU A 217 3.71 2.94 -17.54
N GLU A 218 3.91 4.18 -17.95
CA GLU A 218 4.27 4.50 -19.33
C GLU A 218 5.69 5.06 -19.41
N LEU A 219 6.52 4.42 -20.25
CA LEU A 219 7.89 4.80 -20.52
C LEU A 219 8.00 5.20 -21.99
N VAL A 220 8.38 6.45 -22.23
CA VAL A 220 8.55 7.01 -23.58
C VAL A 220 10.00 7.44 -23.79
N ALA A 221 10.54 7.16 -24.97
CA ALA A 221 11.87 7.66 -25.33
C ALA A 221 11.86 9.18 -25.50
N ASP A 222 13.00 9.82 -25.26
CA ASP A 222 13.21 11.25 -25.53
C ASP A 222 12.73 11.60 -26.95
N PRO A 223 11.78 12.54 -27.11
CA PRO A 223 11.31 13.00 -28.40
C PRO A 223 12.42 13.49 -29.34
N GLY A 224 13.56 13.93 -28.81
CA GLY A 224 14.75 14.28 -29.59
C GLY A 224 15.36 13.12 -30.37
N THR A 225 15.01 11.87 -30.02
CA THR A 225 15.44 10.65 -30.70
C THR A 225 14.40 10.10 -31.68
N ALA A 226 13.24 10.76 -31.81
CA ALA A 226 12.14 10.32 -32.67
C ALA A 226 12.61 10.18 -34.13
N GLY A 227 12.21 9.07 -34.77
CA GLY A 227 12.54 8.80 -36.18
C GLY A 227 13.97 8.32 -36.47
N ILE A 228 14.88 8.32 -35.48
CA ILE A 228 16.21 7.70 -35.63
C ILE A 228 16.03 6.19 -35.80
N LYS A 229 16.56 5.63 -36.89
CA LYS A 229 16.33 4.22 -37.25
C LYS A 229 17.31 3.28 -36.56
N GLU A 230 18.53 3.76 -36.39
CA GLU A 230 19.66 3.08 -35.79
C GLU A 230 19.37 2.66 -34.35
N ASP A 231 20.04 1.58 -33.95
CA ASP A 231 20.01 1.10 -32.58
C ASP A 231 20.98 1.90 -31.72
N ILE A 232 20.39 2.79 -30.93
CA ILE A 232 21.09 3.71 -30.04
C ILE A 232 20.44 3.68 -28.67
N ASP A 233 21.23 3.98 -27.65
CA ASP A 233 20.71 4.24 -26.32
C ASP A 233 19.82 5.50 -26.34
N ARG A 234 18.67 5.44 -25.67
CA ARG A 234 17.69 6.52 -25.61
C ARG A 234 17.38 6.86 -24.17
N VAL A 235 17.46 8.14 -23.81
CA VAL A 235 16.93 8.59 -22.52
C VAL A 235 15.43 8.30 -22.48
N VAL A 236 14.97 7.77 -21.36
CA VAL A 236 13.57 7.40 -21.13
C VAL A 236 12.95 8.34 -20.12
N LEU A 237 11.74 8.76 -20.44
CA LEU A 237 10.87 9.56 -19.60
C LEU A 237 9.71 8.69 -19.12
N GLN A 238 9.41 8.72 -17.83
CA GLN A 238 8.15 8.24 -17.31
C GLN A 238 7.08 9.28 -17.61
N ARG A 239 6.05 8.91 -18.36
CA ARG A 239 4.87 9.74 -18.59
C ARG A 239 3.84 9.46 -17.51
N ILE A 240 3.44 10.51 -16.81
CA ILE A 240 2.49 10.46 -15.72
C ILE A 240 1.28 11.29 -16.13
N TYR A 241 0.19 10.59 -16.40
CA TYR A 241 -1.10 11.18 -16.76
C TYR A 241 -1.77 11.78 -15.54
N LYS A 242 -2.62 12.76 -15.77
CA LYS A 242 -3.52 13.34 -14.79
C LYS A 242 -4.96 13.00 -15.14
N THR A 243 -5.88 13.27 -14.23
CA THR A 243 -7.32 13.01 -14.42
C THR A 243 -7.96 13.79 -15.59
N ASP A 244 -7.32 14.85 -16.08
CA ASP A 244 -7.76 15.61 -17.26
C ASP A 244 -7.08 15.18 -18.58
N ASP A 245 -6.44 14.01 -18.60
CA ASP A 245 -5.61 13.46 -19.69
C ASP A 245 -4.34 14.26 -20.03
N SER A 246 -4.09 15.39 -19.36
CA SER A 246 -2.78 16.05 -19.44
C SER A 246 -1.72 15.20 -18.75
N TYR A 247 -0.44 15.46 -19.02
CA TYR A 247 0.64 14.66 -18.46
C TYR A 247 1.88 15.49 -18.16
N ARG A 248 2.74 14.95 -17.29
CA ARG A 248 4.14 15.35 -17.18
C ARG A 248 5.05 14.18 -17.52
N ASP A 249 6.21 14.51 -18.08
CA ASP A 249 7.27 13.55 -18.39
C ASP A 249 8.43 13.78 -17.41
N THR A 250 9.01 12.70 -16.87
CA THR A 250 10.14 12.76 -15.92
C THR A 250 11.24 11.79 -16.33
N PRO A 251 12.51 12.20 -16.45
CA PRO A 251 13.60 11.28 -16.81
C PRO A 251 13.79 10.19 -15.77
N VAL A 252 13.83 8.93 -16.21
CA VAL A 252 13.90 7.76 -15.30
C VAL A 252 14.94 6.71 -15.69
N GLY A 253 15.50 6.74 -16.90
CA GLY A 253 16.54 5.77 -17.27
C GLY A 253 16.84 5.76 -18.75
N ILE A 254 17.22 4.60 -19.26
CA ILE A 254 17.67 4.42 -20.65
C ILE A 254 16.97 3.20 -21.26
N PHE A 255 16.55 3.33 -22.53
CA PHE A 255 16.25 2.20 -23.40
C PHE A 255 17.51 1.86 -24.19
N LEU A 256 17.91 0.60 -24.17
CA LEU A 256 19.07 0.06 -24.87
C LEU A 256 18.68 -1.17 -25.69
N TRP A 257 19.36 -1.40 -26.81
CA TRP A 257 19.14 -2.58 -27.64
C TRP A 257 19.71 -3.84 -26.98
N HIS A 258 18.90 -4.89 -26.84
CA HIS A 258 19.32 -6.17 -26.28
C HIS A 258 19.46 -7.20 -27.40
N GLU A 259 20.70 -7.53 -27.77
CA GLU A 259 21.03 -8.34 -28.96
C GLU A 259 20.45 -9.74 -28.87
N GLU A 260 20.52 -10.39 -27.71
CA GLU A 260 20.06 -11.76 -27.49
C GLU A 260 18.53 -11.88 -27.61
N HIS A 261 17.80 -10.77 -27.41
CA HIS A 261 16.34 -10.74 -27.43
C HIS A 261 15.76 -9.99 -28.63
N LEU A 262 16.60 -9.28 -29.40
CA LEU A 262 16.24 -8.53 -30.61
C LEU A 262 15.15 -7.47 -30.39
N HIS A 263 15.18 -6.80 -29.23
CA HIS A 263 14.32 -5.67 -28.91
C HIS A 263 14.94 -4.78 -27.83
N TYR A 264 14.29 -3.65 -27.53
CA TYR A 264 14.79 -2.70 -26.54
C TYR A 264 14.40 -3.10 -25.12
N HIS A 265 15.35 -2.95 -24.20
CA HIS A 265 15.15 -3.09 -22.77
C HIS A 265 15.29 -1.75 -22.05
N TYR A 266 14.56 -1.58 -20.96
CA TYR A 266 14.75 -0.56 -19.94
C TYR A 266 15.82 -0.99 -18.93
N SER A 267 16.77 -0.10 -18.64
CA SER A 267 17.88 -0.34 -17.72
C SER A 267 17.47 -0.33 -16.25
N ASP A 268 18.15 -1.12 -15.41
CA ASP A 268 18.08 -1.07 -13.93
C ASP A 268 16.68 -1.21 -13.33
N PHE A 269 15.79 -1.93 -14.01
CA PHE A 269 14.38 -2.03 -13.62
C PHE A 269 14.14 -3.03 -12.50
N VAL A 270 14.89 -4.13 -12.49
CA VAL A 270 14.70 -5.26 -11.57
C VAL A 270 16.03 -5.69 -10.96
N THR A 271 15.97 -6.17 -9.72
CA THR A 271 17.08 -6.88 -9.08
C THR A 271 16.62 -8.21 -8.48
N TYR A 272 17.37 -9.25 -8.80
CA TYR A 272 17.28 -10.56 -8.15
C TYR A 272 18.35 -10.68 -7.07
N VAL A 273 17.95 -11.12 -5.88
CA VAL A 273 18.88 -11.36 -4.78
C VAL A 273 18.69 -12.78 -4.28
N LEU A 274 19.73 -13.61 -4.38
CA LEU A 274 19.77 -14.92 -3.74
C LEU A 274 20.65 -14.82 -2.50
N SER A 275 20.05 -15.01 -1.32
CA SER A 275 20.77 -14.97 -0.04
C SER A 275 20.64 -16.31 0.65
N GLN A 276 21.75 -16.88 1.12
CA GLN A 276 21.70 -18.06 1.98
C GLN A 276 20.89 -17.72 3.24
N THR A 277 19.85 -18.49 3.50
CA THR A 277 19.08 -18.34 4.73
C THR A 277 19.96 -18.88 5.85
N GLN A 278 20.50 -18.00 6.70
CA GLN A 278 20.99 -18.48 7.99
C GLN A 278 19.78 -19.05 8.71
N GLU A 279 19.89 -20.26 9.26
CA GLU A 279 18.90 -20.79 10.19
C GLU A 279 18.83 -19.84 11.40
N GLU A 280 18.04 -18.76 11.30
CA GLU A 280 17.52 -18.11 12.48
C GLU A 280 16.68 -19.19 13.15
N ASN A 281 17.21 -19.71 14.26
CA ASN A 281 16.48 -20.56 15.18
C ASN A 281 15.07 -19.99 15.41
N ILE A 282 14.09 -20.54 14.69
CA ILE A 282 12.64 -20.36 14.94
C ILE A 282 12.28 -20.86 16.36
N SER A 283 13.26 -21.38 17.12
CA SER A 283 13.16 -21.78 18.51
C SER A 283 14.30 -21.24 19.41
N ALA A 284 14.64 -19.95 19.40
CA ALA A 284 15.30 -19.30 20.54
C ALA A 284 15.45 -17.78 20.37
N ARG A 285 14.37 -17.03 20.61
CA ARG A 285 14.50 -15.62 21.05
C ARG A 285 14.17 -15.53 22.54
N ASN A 286 14.97 -16.24 23.33
CA ASN A 286 15.21 -15.95 24.72
C ASN A 286 16.70 -16.18 24.99
N GLN A 287 17.30 -15.16 25.57
CA GLN A 287 18.54 -15.18 26.34
C GLN A 287 19.84 -14.75 25.62
N HIS A 288 20.35 -13.63 26.13
CA HIS A 288 21.72 -13.15 26.09
C HIS A 288 22.75 -14.28 26.29
N ASP A 289 23.84 -14.28 25.53
CA ASP A 289 25.17 -13.93 26.08
C ASP A 289 26.26 -13.95 25.00
N HIS A 290 27.25 -13.08 25.19
CA HIS A 290 28.47 -12.94 24.40
C HIS A 290 29.43 -14.12 24.62
N VAL A 291 30.11 -14.61 23.57
CA VAL A 291 31.56 -14.98 23.56
C VAL A 291 32.09 -14.97 22.12
N HIS A 292 33.29 -14.38 21.93
CA HIS A 292 34.12 -14.42 20.73
C HIS A 292 34.84 -15.78 20.58
N ASP A 293 34.83 -16.37 19.38
CA ASP A 293 35.80 -17.40 18.96
C ASP A 293 36.14 -17.22 17.47
N ASP A 294 37.39 -16.84 17.21
CA ASP A 294 37.97 -16.59 15.89
C ASP A 294 38.64 -17.86 15.37
N SER A 295 37.88 -18.81 14.80
CA SER A 295 38.47 -19.90 14.00
C SER A 295 37.48 -20.71 13.16
N HIS A 296 36.82 -20.10 12.17
CA HIS A 296 36.10 -20.84 11.12
C HIS A 296 36.61 -20.49 9.71
N PRO A 297 36.74 -21.48 8.80
CA PRO A 297 37.11 -21.23 7.41
C PRO A 297 36.07 -20.30 6.78
N HIS A 298 36.50 -19.41 5.89
CA HIS A 298 35.64 -18.47 5.19
C HIS A 298 34.52 -19.20 4.42
N VAL A 299 33.40 -19.45 5.09
CA VAL A 299 32.12 -19.76 4.44
C VAL A 299 31.64 -18.42 3.89
N PHE A 300 31.67 -18.28 2.56
CA PHE A 300 31.00 -17.17 1.89
C PHE A 300 29.55 -17.15 2.39
N SER A 301 29.16 -16.13 3.16
CA SER A 301 27.73 -15.90 3.42
C SER A 301 27.15 -15.41 2.09
N GLY A 302 26.73 -16.35 1.24
CA GLY A 302 26.46 -16.13 -0.17
C GLY A 302 25.26 -15.21 -0.35
N LYS A 303 25.52 -13.93 -0.67
CA LYS A 303 24.55 -13.03 -1.28
C LYS A 303 24.98 -12.81 -2.72
N GLN A 304 24.18 -13.28 -3.66
CA GLN A 304 24.33 -13.00 -5.09
C GLN A 304 23.26 -12.02 -5.53
N GLU A 305 23.66 -11.00 -6.28
CA GLU A 305 22.77 -9.94 -6.74
C GLU A 305 22.94 -9.78 -8.26
N GLN A 306 21.83 -9.81 -8.99
CA GLN A 306 21.82 -9.62 -10.45
C GLN A 306 20.83 -8.51 -10.78
N LYS A 307 21.36 -7.42 -11.35
CA LYS A 307 20.56 -6.36 -11.96
C LYS A 307 20.20 -6.78 -13.37
N THR A 308 18.94 -6.62 -13.74
CA THR A 308 18.45 -7.05 -15.05
C THR A 308 17.77 -5.90 -15.77
N THR A 309 17.94 -5.91 -17.09
CA THR A 309 17.24 -4.99 -18.00
C THR A 309 16.03 -5.72 -18.57
N PHE A 310 14.93 -5.01 -18.76
CA PHE A 310 13.64 -5.61 -19.08
C PHE A 310 12.97 -4.91 -20.26
N CYS A 311 12.40 -5.70 -21.15
CA CYS A 311 11.33 -5.24 -22.01
C CYS A 311 10.06 -5.13 -21.16
N ILE A 312 9.43 -3.96 -21.14
CA ILE A 312 8.29 -3.66 -20.28
C ILE A 312 7.00 -3.70 -21.12
N ARG A 313 6.15 -4.70 -20.90
CA ARG A 313 4.92 -4.89 -21.70
C ARG A 313 3.81 -5.64 -20.97
N ASP A 314 2.60 -5.56 -21.50
CA ASP A 314 1.43 -6.29 -21.04
C ASP A 314 1.47 -7.75 -21.52
N VAL A 315 1.77 -8.68 -20.61
CA VAL A 315 1.81 -10.13 -20.87
C VAL A 315 0.67 -10.84 -20.15
N THR A 316 0.40 -10.42 -18.92
CA THR A 316 -0.38 -11.15 -17.93
C THR A 316 -1.53 -10.28 -17.46
N GLN A 317 -2.76 -10.78 -17.60
CA GLN A 317 -3.93 -10.11 -17.09
C GLN A 317 -4.21 -10.58 -15.66
N ILE A 318 -4.46 -9.64 -14.75
CA ILE A 318 -4.87 -9.95 -13.39
C ILE A 318 -6.38 -10.19 -13.36
N ASN A 319 -6.80 -11.32 -12.79
CA ASN A 319 -8.19 -11.72 -12.68
C ASN A 319 -8.78 -11.14 -11.38
N ASP A 320 -9.00 -9.82 -11.37
CA ASP A 320 -9.69 -9.13 -10.30
C ASP A 320 -10.89 -8.36 -10.89
N GLU A 321 -12.00 -8.31 -10.15
CA GLU A 321 -13.21 -7.59 -10.57
C GLU A 321 -12.93 -6.09 -10.77
N ALA A 322 -11.98 -5.52 -10.01
CA ALA A 322 -11.52 -4.14 -10.18
C ALA A 322 -10.88 -3.88 -11.56
N PHE A 323 -10.37 -4.91 -12.23
CA PHE A 323 -9.63 -4.81 -13.48
C PHE A 323 -10.33 -5.49 -14.67
N LYS A 324 -11.60 -5.89 -14.52
CA LYS A 324 -12.33 -6.64 -15.57
C LYS A 324 -12.41 -5.92 -16.92
N ASP A 325 -12.44 -4.59 -16.90
CA ASP A 325 -12.55 -3.72 -18.08
C ASP A 325 -11.18 -3.17 -18.52
N SER A 326 -10.08 -3.66 -17.92
CA SER A 326 -8.72 -3.23 -18.27
C SER A 326 -8.29 -3.77 -19.63
N GLU A 327 -7.74 -2.89 -20.47
CA GLU A 327 -7.19 -3.24 -21.78
C GLU A 327 -5.67 -3.17 -21.78
N ALA A 328 -5.03 -4.16 -22.41
CA ALA A 328 -3.60 -4.12 -22.70
C ALA A 328 -3.30 -3.05 -23.76
N ARG A 329 -2.34 -2.15 -23.46
CA ARG A 329 -1.93 -1.04 -24.33
C ARG A 329 -0.48 -1.17 -24.81
N TYR A 330 0.33 -1.98 -24.13
CA TYR A 330 1.76 -2.13 -24.40
C TYR A 330 2.06 -3.57 -24.81
N LEU A 331 1.84 -3.91 -26.08
CA LEU A 331 1.99 -5.30 -26.54
C LEU A 331 3.40 -5.63 -27.04
N ILE A 332 4.19 -4.61 -27.34
CA ILE A 332 5.51 -4.71 -27.96
C ILE A 332 6.52 -3.85 -27.20
N CYS A 333 7.78 -4.28 -27.20
CA CYS A 333 8.88 -3.52 -26.61
C CYS A 333 9.59 -2.72 -27.68
N GLY A 334 8.93 -1.64 -28.08
CA GLY A 334 9.45 -0.70 -29.06
C GLY A 334 10.55 0.19 -28.47
N LYS A 335 11.32 0.80 -29.37
CA LYS A 335 12.34 1.80 -29.03
C LYS A 335 11.78 3.16 -28.60
N GLU A 336 10.49 3.38 -28.81
CA GLU A 336 9.82 4.67 -28.55
C GLU A 336 8.91 4.62 -27.33
N ARG A 337 8.32 3.46 -27.03
CA ARG A 337 7.30 3.32 -25.99
C ARG A 337 7.23 1.89 -25.45
N GLN A 338 7.20 1.78 -24.14
CA GLN A 338 7.01 0.54 -23.37
C GLN A 338 6.17 0.85 -22.12
N GLY A 339 5.63 -0.15 -21.44
CA GLY A 339 4.81 0.10 -20.26
C GLY A 339 4.01 -1.08 -19.75
N VAL A 340 3.31 -0.85 -18.64
CA VAL A 340 2.36 -1.81 -18.05
C VAL A 340 1.05 -1.09 -17.74
N SER A 341 -0.03 -1.60 -18.33
CA SER A 341 -1.39 -1.09 -18.14
C SER A 341 -1.91 -1.42 -16.74
N VAL A 342 -2.83 -0.59 -16.22
CA VAL A 342 -3.52 -0.89 -14.96
C VAL A 342 -4.25 -2.22 -15.08
N GLY A 343 -4.10 -3.11 -14.10
CA GLY A 343 -4.67 -4.46 -14.12
C GLY A 343 -3.90 -5.49 -14.96
N TRP A 344 -2.79 -5.07 -15.57
CA TRP A 344 -1.89 -5.92 -16.33
C TRP A 344 -0.54 -6.05 -15.62
N GLY A 345 0.18 -7.09 -16.00
CA GLY A 345 1.53 -7.36 -15.57
C GLY A 345 2.38 -7.89 -16.70
N ASP A 346 3.67 -7.89 -16.45
CA ASP A 346 4.69 -8.39 -17.33
C ASP A 346 5.32 -9.63 -16.72
N THR A 347 5.43 -10.69 -17.51
CA THR A 347 5.98 -11.97 -17.07
C THR A 347 7.19 -12.32 -17.92
N TYR A 348 8.31 -12.49 -17.23
CA TYR A 348 9.51 -13.11 -17.78
C TYR A 348 9.53 -14.58 -17.39
N PHE A 349 9.38 -15.46 -18.37
CA PHE A 349 9.28 -16.90 -18.14
C PHE A 349 10.65 -17.52 -17.94
N PHE A 350 10.75 -18.53 -17.08
CA PHE A 350 11.98 -19.29 -16.81
C PHE A 350 12.64 -19.91 -18.06
N THR A 351 11.89 -20.01 -19.17
CA THR A 351 12.37 -20.52 -20.46
C THR A 351 13.03 -19.46 -21.34
N TYR A 352 12.93 -18.18 -20.97
CA TYR A 352 13.61 -17.10 -21.69
C TYR A 352 15.12 -17.21 -21.52
N VAL A 353 15.84 -16.75 -22.54
CA VAL A 353 17.30 -16.65 -22.49
C VAL A 353 17.67 -15.68 -21.36
N ASP A 354 18.75 -15.98 -20.64
CA ASP A 354 19.25 -15.19 -19.50
C ASP A 354 18.30 -15.02 -18.29
N GLN A 355 17.15 -15.70 -18.29
CA GLN A 355 16.24 -15.75 -17.15
C GLN A 355 16.66 -16.80 -16.11
N ASN A 356 17.85 -16.62 -15.55
CA ASN A 356 18.45 -17.51 -14.55
C ASN A 356 19.49 -16.81 -13.67
N LEU A 357 19.88 -17.47 -12.59
CA LEU A 357 21.07 -17.15 -11.79
C LEU A 357 22.08 -18.31 -11.89
N ASP A 358 23.34 -18.01 -12.19
CA ASP A 358 24.42 -18.99 -12.06
C ASP A 358 24.73 -19.21 -10.57
N ILE A 359 24.50 -20.44 -10.09
CA ILE A 359 24.71 -20.87 -8.71
C ILE A 359 25.78 -21.97 -8.61
N THR A 360 26.66 -22.07 -9.61
CA THR A 360 27.71 -23.10 -9.70
C THR A 360 28.58 -23.11 -8.46
N ASP A 361 28.96 -21.93 -7.95
CA ASP A 361 29.83 -21.79 -6.79
C ASP A 361 29.08 -21.84 -5.44
N LEU A 362 27.75 -21.99 -5.47
CA LEU A 362 26.94 -22.14 -4.27
C LEU A 362 26.75 -23.62 -3.89
N ALA A 363 26.68 -23.89 -2.59
CA ALA A 363 26.39 -25.22 -2.06
C ALA A 363 24.88 -25.48 -2.05
N SER A 364 24.49 -26.76 -1.98
CA SER A 364 23.12 -27.14 -1.60
C SER A 364 22.75 -26.52 -0.25
N GLY A 365 21.48 -26.16 -0.06
CA GLY A 365 20.99 -25.54 1.17
C GLY A 365 19.71 -24.72 0.98
N VAL A 366 19.32 -24.00 2.04
CA VAL A 366 18.14 -23.13 2.03
C VAL A 366 18.55 -21.70 1.70
N TYR A 367 17.84 -21.10 0.76
CA TYR A 367 18.08 -19.75 0.26
C TYR A 367 16.77 -18.97 0.18
N THR A 368 16.87 -17.65 0.29
CA THR A 368 15.79 -16.73 -0.05
C THR A 368 16.11 -16.08 -1.39
N LEU A 369 15.26 -16.33 -2.38
CA LEU A 369 15.26 -15.65 -3.67
C LEU A 369 14.30 -14.46 -3.59
N SER A 370 14.86 -13.24 -3.59
CA SER A 370 14.10 -11.99 -3.58
C SER A 370 14.00 -11.41 -5.00
N PHE A 371 12.82 -10.91 -5.34
CA PHE A 371 12.52 -10.20 -6.57
C PHE A 371 12.09 -8.78 -6.24
N ASN A 372 12.91 -7.81 -6.62
CA ASN A 372 12.71 -6.39 -6.33
C ASN A 372 12.47 -5.62 -7.64
N VAL A 373 11.36 -4.87 -7.70
CA VAL A 373 11.02 -3.99 -8.83
C VAL A 373 11.34 -2.55 -8.46
N ASN A 374 11.81 -1.73 -9.41
CA ASN A 374 12.24 -0.34 -9.16
C ASN A 374 13.20 -0.22 -7.94
N PRO A 375 14.29 -1.01 -7.88
CA PRO A 375 15.12 -1.12 -6.68
C PRO A 375 15.81 0.19 -6.29
N GLU A 376 16.08 1.07 -7.25
CA GLU A 376 16.70 2.39 -7.05
C GLU A 376 15.67 3.49 -6.71
N ASN A 377 14.38 3.17 -6.67
CA ASN A 377 13.27 4.10 -6.40
C ASN A 377 13.19 5.28 -7.38
N ILE A 378 13.63 5.09 -8.62
CA ILE A 378 13.67 6.14 -9.64
C ILE A 378 12.27 6.37 -10.25
N LEU A 379 11.49 5.31 -10.46
CA LEU A 379 10.11 5.44 -10.94
C LEU A 379 9.21 6.08 -9.87
N ASN A 380 8.28 6.91 -10.31
CA ASN A 380 7.22 7.49 -9.48
C ASN A 380 6.07 6.50 -9.40
N GLU A 381 5.74 6.10 -8.18
CA GLU A 381 4.68 5.13 -7.87
C GLU A 381 3.89 5.65 -6.66
N ILE A 382 2.65 5.17 -6.51
CA ILE A 382 1.80 5.49 -5.34
C ILE A 382 2.53 5.16 -4.04
N THR A 383 3.15 3.99 -4.00
CA THR A 383 3.97 3.48 -2.90
C THR A 383 5.12 2.68 -3.48
N ARG A 384 6.19 2.52 -2.70
CA ARG A 384 7.34 1.66 -3.04
C ARG A 384 7.58 0.56 -1.99
N ASN A 385 6.70 0.51 -0.99
CA ASN A 385 6.83 -0.39 0.16
C ASN A 385 6.47 -1.85 -0.16
N ASN A 386 5.77 -2.05 -1.27
CA ASN A 386 5.25 -3.31 -1.80
C ASN A 386 6.06 -3.82 -3.01
N ASN A 387 7.15 -3.15 -3.41
CA ASN A 387 7.97 -3.49 -4.58
C ASN A 387 8.88 -4.73 -4.40
N LYS A 388 8.58 -5.59 -3.43
CA LYS A 388 9.42 -6.76 -3.09
C LYS A 388 8.57 -7.99 -2.85
N SER A 389 8.97 -9.10 -3.46
CA SER A 389 8.47 -10.43 -3.17
C SER A 389 9.63 -11.39 -2.97
N PHE A 390 9.37 -12.54 -2.34
CA PHE A 390 10.39 -13.56 -2.20
C PHE A 390 9.85 -14.98 -2.17
N ALA A 391 10.73 -15.92 -2.48
CA ALA A 391 10.54 -17.35 -2.26
C ALA A 391 11.71 -17.90 -1.44
N THR A 392 11.40 -18.58 -0.34
CA THR A 392 12.38 -19.41 0.37
C THR A 392 12.41 -20.77 -0.30
N ILE A 393 13.59 -21.20 -0.75
CA ILE A 393 13.80 -22.41 -1.53
C ILE A 393 14.89 -23.29 -0.91
N GLU A 394 14.71 -24.59 -0.99
CA GLU A 394 15.74 -25.59 -0.70
C GLU A 394 16.32 -26.08 -2.03
N ILE A 395 17.63 -25.92 -2.22
CA ILE A 395 18.36 -26.34 -3.41
C ILE A 395 19.17 -27.58 -3.08
N ASP A 396 18.97 -28.65 -3.84
CA ASP A 396 19.79 -29.86 -3.79
C ASP A 396 20.45 -30.11 -5.15
N LYS A 397 21.74 -29.79 -5.23
CA LYS A 397 22.56 -29.94 -6.44
C LYS A 397 22.96 -31.38 -6.74
N GLU A 398 22.89 -32.28 -5.76
CA GLU A 398 23.21 -33.70 -5.98
C GLU A 398 22.06 -34.41 -6.68
N THR A 399 20.82 -34.09 -6.30
CA THR A 399 19.62 -34.63 -6.94
C THR A 399 19.09 -33.77 -8.09
N GLY A 400 19.62 -32.55 -8.26
CA GLY A 400 19.19 -31.63 -9.31
C GLY A 400 17.81 -31.03 -9.04
N THR A 401 17.43 -30.85 -7.77
CA THR A 401 16.08 -30.44 -7.38
C THR A 401 16.03 -29.11 -6.64
N VAL A 402 14.89 -28.44 -6.76
CA VAL A 402 14.55 -27.24 -5.97
C VAL A 402 13.17 -27.45 -5.38
N LYS A 403 13.01 -27.12 -4.09
CA LYS A 403 11.74 -27.16 -3.39
C LYS A 403 11.40 -25.78 -2.83
N VAL A 404 10.23 -25.26 -3.15
CA VAL A 404 9.72 -24.02 -2.55
C VAL A 404 9.18 -24.33 -1.16
N LEU A 405 9.70 -23.63 -0.15
CA LEU A 405 9.34 -23.81 1.26
C LEU A 405 8.33 -22.76 1.73
N ASN A 406 8.50 -21.50 1.31
CA ASN A 406 7.61 -20.40 1.64
C ASN A 406 7.67 -19.34 0.54
N VAL A 407 6.63 -18.52 0.43
CA VAL A 407 6.59 -17.33 -0.44
C VAL A 407 6.01 -16.15 0.33
N GLU A 408 6.41 -14.95 -0.05
CA GLU A 408 5.73 -13.72 0.37
C GLU A 408 5.59 -12.75 -0.81
N PRO A 409 4.43 -12.10 -0.99
CA PRO A 409 3.22 -12.30 -0.18
C PRO A 409 2.61 -13.70 -0.36
N LYS A 410 1.97 -14.24 0.69
CA LYS A 410 1.28 -15.55 0.64
C LYS A 410 0.02 -15.54 -0.21
N GLU A 411 -0.65 -14.39 -0.25
CA GLU A 411 -1.86 -14.17 -1.02
C GLU A 411 -1.56 -13.19 -2.14
N PHE A 412 -1.96 -13.54 -3.35
CA PHE A 412 -1.83 -12.73 -4.54
C PHE A 412 -2.94 -13.12 -5.52
N PRO A 413 -3.36 -12.21 -6.41
CA PRO A 413 -4.52 -12.45 -7.27
C PRO A 413 -4.27 -13.60 -8.25
N GLU A 414 -5.36 -14.24 -8.70
CA GLU A 414 -5.30 -15.11 -9.87
C GLU A 414 -4.95 -14.29 -11.12
N PHE A 415 -4.30 -14.91 -12.10
CA PHE A 415 -3.89 -14.23 -13.32
C PHE A 415 -3.83 -15.18 -14.51
N ASN A 416 -3.84 -14.61 -15.72
CA ASN A 416 -3.75 -15.34 -16.98
C ASN A 416 -2.68 -14.75 -17.89
N HIS A 417 -1.77 -15.59 -18.40
CA HIS A 417 -0.81 -15.16 -19.43
C HIS A 417 -1.48 -15.13 -20.81
N VAL A 418 -1.74 -13.92 -21.32
CA VAL A 418 -2.46 -13.68 -22.58
C VAL A 418 -1.49 -13.51 -23.74
N TYR A 419 -0.51 -12.60 -23.62
CA TYR A 419 0.38 -12.21 -24.72
C TYR A 419 1.81 -12.76 -24.53
N ARG A 420 1.95 -14.08 -24.48
CA ARG A 420 3.23 -14.77 -24.17
C ARG A 420 4.36 -14.49 -25.16
N SER A 421 4.03 -14.22 -26.42
CA SER A 421 4.99 -13.87 -27.47
C SER A 421 4.96 -12.38 -27.76
N GLN A 422 6.11 -11.80 -28.10
CA GLN A 422 6.12 -10.50 -28.74
C GLN A 422 5.56 -10.60 -30.16
N VAL A 423 4.72 -9.65 -30.52
CA VAL A 423 4.26 -9.45 -31.89
C VAL A 423 5.33 -8.60 -32.58
N PHE A 424 6.07 -9.19 -33.52
CA PHE A 424 7.13 -8.49 -34.27
C PHE A 424 6.58 -7.74 -35.49
#